data_AF-A0A1M4I9Z9-F1
#
_entry.id   AF-A0A1M4I9Z9-F1
#
_cell.length_a   1.000
_cell.length_b   1.000
_cell.length_c   1.000
_cell.angle_alpha   90.00
_cell.angle_beta   90.00
_cell.angle_gamma   90.00
#
_symmetry.space_group_name_H-M   'P 1'
#
loop_
_entity.id
_entity.type
_entity.pdbx_description
1 polymer ?
#
loop_
_entity_poly.entity_id
_entity_poly.type
_entity_poly.pdbx_seq_one_letter_code
_entity_poly.pdbx_strand_id
1 'polypeptide(L)'
;MLNLNFPRVSAIAIAIATLSTGSAMAAENLYGGGATFPAQPYVGNTYTGVTPNARLSTNAGNTAGSGFTAATLGTGSVFLTYSTSSTNKVSYCQTGSGFGKNTVAGSTAANQACQDFSVSPLGLSAGAAAPDFIGTDAPYSTADYNAFLGGGNAASRVGLVQVPTLAGAIALPQSTPTASFNLSAAQVCQVYSGLVSDWSSVSGSGTTGPIKIVYRTDGSGTTFAFTSYLARTCNGTSNVPSGFVFSPNQTFNSALPGGTSGVYGSRAIGASGNNGVVTSVRVTNSNALGYADIGEVLLQSAKYVTVAGFDPQNFGRDSSGNPVPVTLAASALLSGRVLDGATVNAVPGSGTTAVKNCVRLVNPATAITNAYPIAAITYLAGFTSGNGSAAHVQAVKDLFNIFYNTSTRPALPQGFAYLGGVTASAQNTVNTCVQ
;
A
#
# COMPACT_ATOMS: atom_id res chain seq x y z
N MET A 1 -62.30 -46.82 54.23
CA MET A 1 -62.31 -45.89 53.07
C MET A 1 -62.13 -44.48 53.59
N LEU A 2 -60.91 -43.94 53.56
CA LEU A 2 -60.67 -42.52 53.77
C LEU A 2 -59.60 -42.08 52.76
N ASN A 3 -60.03 -41.31 51.76
CA ASN A 3 -59.17 -40.60 50.81
C ASN A 3 -58.60 -39.35 51.49
N LEU A 4 -57.27 -39.24 51.56
CA LEU A 4 -56.56 -38.02 51.90
C LEU A 4 -56.05 -37.35 50.61
N ASN A 5 -56.60 -36.18 50.29
CA ASN A 5 -56.12 -35.27 49.25
C ASN A 5 -54.93 -34.46 49.80
N PHE A 6 -53.76 -34.55 49.16
CA PHE A 6 -52.64 -33.62 49.35
C PHE A 6 -52.61 -32.59 48.21
N PRO A 7 -52.42 -31.29 48.48
CA PRO A 7 -52.21 -30.30 47.43
C PRO A 7 -50.74 -30.32 46.95
N ARG A 8 -50.55 -30.21 45.64
CA ARG A 8 -49.22 -30.07 45.02
C ARG A 8 -48.71 -28.64 45.23
N VAL A 9 -47.58 -28.50 45.94
CA VAL A 9 -46.80 -27.26 46.00
C VAL A 9 -45.96 -27.17 44.73
N SER A 10 -46.25 -26.17 43.89
CA SER A 10 -45.44 -25.84 42.71
C SER A 10 -44.14 -25.16 43.14
N ALA A 11 -43.00 -25.75 42.81
CA ALA A 11 -41.69 -25.12 42.94
C ALA A 11 -41.52 -24.05 41.86
N ILE A 12 -41.36 -22.78 42.28
CA ILE A 12 -40.98 -21.68 41.41
C ILE A 12 -39.47 -21.76 41.21
N ALA A 13 -39.03 -22.07 39.98
CA ALA A 13 -37.63 -21.98 39.59
C ALA A 13 -37.28 -20.51 39.30
N ILE A 14 -36.49 -19.89 40.19
CA ILE A 14 -35.89 -18.59 39.96
C ILE A 14 -34.73 -18.78 38.97
N ALA A 15 -34.93 -18.35 37.73
CA ALA A 15 -33.86 -18.27 36.74
C ALA A 15 -32.90 -17.12 37.13
N ILE A 16 -31.72 -17.48 37.63
CA ILE A 16 -30.62 -16.53 37.79
C ILE A 16 -30.12 -16.20 36.38
N ALA A 17 -30.48 -15.02 35.88
CA ALA A 17 -29.86 -14.45 34.70
C ALA A 17 -28.40 -14.16 35.05
N THR A 18 -27.49 -15.06 34.65
CA THR A 18 -26.06 -14.75 34.59
C THR A 18 -25.89 -13.65 33.56
N LEU A 19 -25.77 -12.41 34.02
CA LEU A 19 -25.17 -11.33 33.25
C LEU A 19 -23.78 -11.82 32.86
N SER A 20 -23.63 -12.25 31.61
CA SER A 20 -22.32 -12.43 31.00
C SER A 20 -21.70 -11.04 30.95
N THR A 21 -20.94 -10.68 31.97
CA THR A 21 -19.98 -9.59 31.88
C THR A 21 -19.06 -9.97 30.74
N GLY A 22 -19.28 -9.36 29.57
CA GLY A 22 -18.42 -9.53 28.40
C GLY A 22 -17.00 -9.37 28.88
N SER A 23 -16.22 -10.45 28.82
CA SER A 23 -14.82 -10.41 29.20
C SER A 23 -14.19 -9.33 28.35
N ALA A 24 -13.69 -8.27 28.98
CA ALA A 24 -12.93 -7.26 28.27
C ALA A 24 -11.76 -8.00 27.62
N MET A 25 -11.85 -8.22 26.30
CA MET A 25 -10.79 -8.86 25.54
C MET A 25 -9.54 -8.01 25.72
N ALA A 26 -8.42 -8.63 26.09
CA ALA A 26 -7.17 -7.91 26.26
C ALA A 26 -6.82 -7.18 24.96
N ALA A 27 -6.23 -5.99 25.07
CA ALA A 27 -5.78 -5.23 23.91
C ALA A 27 -4.80 -6.05 23.06
N GLU A 28 -5.07 -6.13 21.77
CA GLU A 28 -4.22 -6.84 20.82
C GLU A 28 -3.17 -5.91 20.21
N ASN A 29 -1.99 -6.46 19.93
CA ASN A 29 -0.88 -5.75 19.29
C ASN A 29 -0.72 -6.26 17.87
N LEU A 30 -0.99 -5.41 16.87
CA LEU A 30 -0.82 -5.74 15.47
C LEU A 30 0.49 -5.17 14.93
N TYR A 31 1.17 -5.97 14.12
CA TYR A 31 2.44 -5.63 13.48
C TYR A 31 2.36 -5.85 11.96
N GLY A 32 2.60 -4.77 11.22
CA GLY A 32 2.63 -4.83 9.77
C GLY A 32 3.68 -3.94 9.15
N GLY A 33 3.69 -3.92 7.82
CA GLY A 33 4.60 -3.10 7.05
C GLY A 33 4.46 -3.34 5.55
N GLY A 34 5.42 -2.88 4.79
CA GLY A 34 5.43 -3.02 3.33
C GLY A 34 5.39 -1.66 2.64
N ALA A 35 4.42 -1.46 1.75
CA ALA A 35 4.29 -0.29 0.89
C ALA A 35 4.63 1.05 1.59
N THR A 36 5.45 1.86 0.92
CA THR A 36 5.76 3.24 1.36
C THR A 36 4.80 4.27 0.78
N PHE A 37 4.08 3.93 -0.30
CA PHE A 37 3.11 4.82 -0.95
C PHE A 37 1.95 5.26 -0.05
N PRO A 38 1.32 4.40 0.77
CA PRO A 38 0.20 4.81 1.60
C PRO A 38 0.65 5.26 3.00
N ALA A 39 1.95 5.51 3.22
CA ALA A 39 2.50 5.78 4.54
C ALA A 39 1.78 6.96 5.22
N GLN A 40 1.66 8.11 4.55
CA GLN A 40 0.99 9.27 5.13
C GLN A 40 -0.50 9.01 5.48
N PRO A 41 -1.34 8.44 4.59
CA PRO A 41 -2.68 7.99 4.97
C PRO A 41 -2.72 7.01 6.15
N TYR A 42 -1.81 6.04 6.18
CA TYR A 42 -1.84 4.96 7.16
C TYR A 42 -1.39 5.44 8.54
N VAL A 43 -0.24 6.13 8.61
CA VAL A 43 0.43 6.44 9.88
C VAL A 43 0.60 7.92 10.18
N GLY A 44 0.18 8.81 9.28
CA GLY A 44 0.37 10.26 9.43
C GLY A 44 1.77 10.67 9.01
N ASN A 45 2.26 11.81 9.46
CA ASN A 45 3.52 12.41 8.98
C ASN A 45 4.62 12.56 10.06
N THR A 46 4.37 12.11 11.28
CA THR A 46 5.32 12.16 12.41
C THR A 46 6.66 11.49 12.09
N TYR A 47 6.69 10.52 11.18
CA TYR A 47 7.90 9.82 10.75
C TYR A 47 8.93 10.71 10.03
N THR A 48 8.52 11.88 9.51
CA THR A 48 9.45 12.87 8.92
C THR A 48 10.03 13.84 9.94
N GLY A 49 9.53 13.83 11.19
CA GLY A 49 9.95 14.71 12.27
C GLY A 49 11.07 14.15 13.15
N VAL A 50 11.60 12.97 12.80
CA VAL A 50 12.67 12.28 13.52
C VAL A 50 13.91 12.19 12.62
N THR A 51 15.10 12.24 13.20
CA THR A 51 16.36 12.27 12.45
C THR A 51 17.25 11.08 12.82
N PRO A 52 17.59 10.19 11.87
CA PRO A 52 17.03 10.10 10.50
C PRO A 52 15.53 9.76 10.51
N ASN A 53 14.84 10.01 9.40
CA ASN A 53 13.41 9.70 9.27
C ASN A 53 13.13 8.22 9.61
N ALA A 54 12.07 7.98 10.38
CA ALA A 54 11.72 6.64 10.82
C ALA A 54 11.01 5.85 9.71
N ARG A 55 11.33 4.56 9.58
CA ARG A 55 10.49 3.63 8.82
C ARG A 55 9.32 3.11 9.66
N LEU A 56 9.54 2.94 10.97
CA LEU A 56 8.55 2.40 11.90
C LEU A 56 7.67 3.51 12.47
N SER A 57 6.36 3.39 12.33
CA SER A 57 5.39 4.19 13.08
C SER A 57 4.51 3.28 13.92
N THR A 58 4.28 3.62 15.19
CA THR A 58 3.63 2.71 16.14
C THR A 58 2.99 3.43 17.34
N ASN A 59 2.03 2.78 17.98
CA ASN A 59 1.54 3.19 19.31
C ASN A 59 2.60 2.96 20.39
N ALA A 60 2.50 3.72 21.48
CA ALA A 60 3.34 3.54 22.66
C ALA A 60 3.26 2.10 23.21
N GLY A 61 4.43 1.48 23.40
CA GLY A 61 4.55 0.11 23.91
C GLY A 61 4.08 -0.98 22.94
N ASN A 62 3.99 -0.70 21.64
CA ASN A 62 3.72 -1.68 20.58
C ASN A 62 4.92 -1.84 19.64
N THR A 63 6.05 -2.24 20.20
CA THR A 63 7.29 -2.45 19.44
C THR A 63 7.99 -3.68 19.98
N ALA A 64 8.48 -4.53 19.08
CA ALA A 64 9.35 -5.64 19.45
C ALA A 64 10.77 -5.44 18.89
N GLY A 65 11.77 -5.85 19.66
CA GLY A 65 13.18 -5.77 19.29
C GLY A 65 13.86 -4.43 19.61
N SER A 66 15.02 -4.21 19.01
CA SER A 66 15.85 -2.99 19.15
C SER A 66 16.42 -2.56 17.79
N GLY A 67 17.18 -1.47 17.73
CA GLY A 67 17.87 -1.02 16.51
C GLY A 67 16.96 -0.34 15.47
N PHE A 68 15.91 0.34 15.92
CA PHE A 68 15.01 1.11 15.07
C PHE A 68 14.80 2.52 15.62
N THR A 69 14.61 3.47 14.71
CA THR A 69 14.00 4.76 15.02
C THR A 69 12.50 4.62 14.78
N ALA A 70 11.70 4.86 15.82
CA ALA A 70 10.25 4.80 15.73
C ALA A 70 9.64 6.20 15.87
N ALA A 71 8.57 6.44 15.11
CA ALA A 71 7.68 7.57 15.30
C ALA A 71 6.36 7.12 15.92
N THR A 72 5.68 8.04 16.61
CA THR A 72 4.29 7.82 17.01
C THR A 72 3.37 7.83 15.79
N LEU A 73 2.17 7.27 15.88
CA LEU A 73 1.15 7.47 14.84
C LEU A 73 0.67 8.93 14.84
N GLY A 74 0.64 9.56 13.67
CA GLY A 74 0.25 10.95 13.49
C GLY A 74 -1.27 11.16 13.49
N THR A 75 -1.68 12.36 13.90
CA THR A 75 -3.09 12.79 13.94
C THR A 75 -3.75 12.68 12.56
N GLY A 76 -5.00 12.21 12.53
CA GLY A 76 -5.77 12.07 11.28
C GLY A 76 -5.39 10.86 10.43
N SER A 77 -4.42 10.05 10.87
CA SER A 77 -4.06 8.81 10.18
C SER A 77 -5.07 7.69 10.46
N VAL A 78 -5.24 6.80 9.48
CA VAL A 78 -6.19 5.68 9.60
C VAL A 78 -5.81 4.75 10.75
N PHE A 79 -4.52 4.49 10.96
CA PHE A 79 -4.07 3.59 12.01
C PHE A 79 -4.18 4.20 13.40
N LEU A 80 -4.03 5.52 13.53
CA LEU A 80 -4.35 6.18 14.80
C LEU A 80 -5.85 6.09 15.08
N THR A 81 -6.72 6.34 14.09
CA THR A 81 -8.18 6.21 14.27
C THR A 81 -8.58 4.78 14.69
N TYR A 82 -7.94 3.75 14.13
CA TYR A 82 -8.12 2.37 14.56
C TYR A 82 -7.80 2.20 16.05
N SER A 83 -6.63 2.66 16.48
CA SER A 83 -6.20 2.55 17.87
C SER A 83 -6.94 3.45 18.85
N THR A 84 -7.60 4.51 18.42
CA THR A 84 -8.46 5.32 19.30
C THR A 84 -9.90 4.80 19.36
N SER A 85 -10.36 4.10 18.32
CA SER A 85 -11.67 3.45 18.29
C SER A 85 -11.71 2.10 19.02
N SER A 86 -10.55 1.58 19.41
CA SER A 86 -10.38 0.31 20.13
C SER A 86 -9.34 0.48 21.24
N THR A 87 -9.07 -0.58 22.01
CA THR A 87 -7.90 -0.66 22.89
C THR A 87 -6.68 -1.26 22.19
N ASN A 88 -6.83 -1.70 20.94
CA ASN A 88 -5.80 -2.39 20.18
C ASN A 88 -4.73 -1.43 19.66
N LYS A 89 -3.52 -1.94 19.51
CA LYS A 89 -2.37 -1.21 19.00
C LYS A 89 -1.98 -1.72 17.62
N VAL A 90 -1.35 -0.86 16.84
CA VAL A 90 -0.85 -1.18 15.50
C VAL A 90 0.52 -0.54 15.28
N SER A 91 1.36 -1.24 14.53
CA SER A 91 2.64 -0.72 14.04
C SER A 91 2.76 -0.96 12.54
N TYR A 92 3.47 -0.07 11.87
CA TYR A 92 3.70 -0.15 10.43
C TYR A 92 5.12 0.24 10.06
N CYS A 93 5.85 -0.71 9.47
CA CYS A 93 7.21 -0.51 8.98
C CYS A 93 7.23 -0.29 7.46
N GLN A 94 7.72 0.87 7.03
CA GLN A 94 7.81 1.29 5.62
C GLN A 94 8.99 0.62 4.88
N THR A 95 8.78 -0.59 4.37
CA THR A 95 9.85 -1.45 3.78
C THR A 95 9.78 -1.62 2.26
N GLY A 96 8.68 -1.23 1.62
CA GLY A 96 8.36 -1.53 0.23
C GLY A 96 7.46 -2.77 0.08
N SER A 97 6.60 -2.76 -0.95
CA SER A 97 5.61 -3.82 -1.20
C SER A 97 6.24 -5.20 -1.40
N GLY A 98 7.38 -5.28 -2.07
CA GLY A 98 8.10 -6.53 -2.28
C GLY A 98 8.61 -7.13 -0.98
N PHE A 99 9.18 -6.30 -0.10
CA PHE A 99 9.62 -6.74 1.22
C PHE A 99 8.44 -7.28 2.03
N GLY A 100 7.32 -6.52 2.11
CA GLY A 100 6.12 -6.98 2.82
C GLY A 100 5.61 -8.34 2.30
N LYS A 101 5.53 -8.52 0.98
CA LYS A 101 5.11 -9.81 0.38
C LYS A 101 6.09 -10.94 0.68
N ASN A 102 7.40 -10.68 0.70
CA ASN A 102 8.40 -11.66 1.13
C ASN A 102 8.26 -12.02 2.61
N THR A 103 7.86 -11.05 3.46
CA THR A 103 7.55 -11.33 4.87
C THR A 103 6.31 -12.21 5.01
N VAL A 104 5.26 -11.97 4.23
CA VAL A 104 4.07 -12.84 4.19
C VAL A 104 4.41 -14.23 3.68
N ALA A 105 5.28 -14.36 2.67
CA ALA A 105 5.76 -15.65 2.21
C ALA A 105 6.60 -16.39 3.27
N GLY A 106 7.20 -15.68 4.22
CA GLY A 106 8.11 -16.25 5.22
C GLY A 106 9.55 -16.37 4.72
N SER A 107 9.89 -15.71 3.61
CA SER A 107 11.28 -15.56 3.15
C SER A 107 12.07 -14.55 3.99
N THR A 108 11.37 -13.68 4.72
CA THR A 108 11.96 -12.73 5.67
C THR A 108 11.11 -12.72 6.93
N ALA A 109 11.74 -12.77 8.11
CA ALA A 109 11.01 -12.81 9.37
C ALA A 109 10.60 -11.39 9.81
N ALA A 110 9.33 -11.22 10.19
CA ALA A 110 8.78 -9.94 10.62
C ALA A 110 9.38 -9.44 11.95
N ASN A 111 9.86 -10.35 12.81
CA ASN A 111 10.44 -10.02 14.11
C ASN A 111 11.89 -9.50 14.07
N GLN A 112 12.44 -9.29 12.88
CA GLN A 112 13.72 -8.59 12.71
C GLN A 112 13.52 -7.07 12.70
N ALA A 113 14.60 -6.30 12.88
CA ALA A 113 14.54 -4.85 13.01
C ALA A 113 14.01 -4.15 11.74
N CYS A 114 13.05 -3.24 11.91
CA CYS A 114 12.56 -2.35 10.85
C CYS A 114 13.64 -1.41 10.31
N GLN A 115 14.59 -1.02 11.17
CA GLN A 115 15.61 -0.01 10.89
C GLN A 115 15.02 1.36 10.48
N ASP A 116 15.88 2.33 10.15
CA ASP A 116 15.47 3.64 9.61
C ASP A 116 15.81 3.76 8.11
N PHE A 117 15.53 4.91 7.49
CA PHE A 117 15.74 5.11 6.05
C PHE A 117 17.22 5.19 5.61
N SER A 118 18.19 5.24 6.53
CA SER A 118 19.62 5.26 6.19
C SER A 118 20.17 3.89 5.79
N VAL A 119 19.44 2.82 6.12
CA VAL A 119 19.84 1.43 5.93
C VAL A 119 18.65 0.57 5.45
N SER A 120 18.94 -0.65 4.99
CA SER A 120 17.93 -1.58 4.47
C SER A 120 17.22 -2.32 5.60
N PRO A 121 15.88 -2.37 5.61
CA PRO A 121 15.14 -3.07 6.67
C PRO A 121 15.50 -4.56 6.73
N LEU A 122 15.53 -5.13 7.94
CA LEU A 122 15.74 -6.57 8.16
C LEU A 122 14.43 -7.30 8.48
N GLY A 123 13.44 -6.59 9.03
CA GLY A 123 12.09 -7.07 9.33
C GLY A 123 11.13 -5.91 9.53
N LEU A 124 10.12 -6.12 10.37
CA LEU A 124 9.06 -5.15 10.64
C LEU A 124 9.03 -4.71 12.12
N SER A 125 9.99 -5.17 12.94
CA SER A 125 9.97 -5.02 14.40
C SER A 125 8.73 -5.64 15.05
N ALA A 126 8.29 -6.79 14.53
CA ALA A 126 7.10 -7.52 14.98
C ALA A 126 7.36 -8.45 16.18
N GLY A 127 6.30 -8.79 16.92
CA GLY A 127 6.38 -9.75 18.02
C GLY A 127 6.60 -11.21 17.59
N ALA A 128 6.35 -11.53 16.31
CA ALA A 128 6.45 -12.88 15.75
C ALA A 128 7.10 -12.87 14.36
N ALA A 129 7.52 -14.04 13.87
CA ALA A 129 8.18 -14.17 12.57
C ALA A 129 7.21 -13.95 11.38
N ALA A 130 5.93 -14.21 11.55
CA ALA A 130 4.89 -13.87 10.59
C ALA A 130 4.32 -12.47 10.91
N PRO A 131 4.03 -11.64 9.89
CA PRO A 131 3.34 -10.36 10.10
C PRO A 131 1.84 -10.61 10.30
N ASP A 132 1.14 -9.67 10.95
CA ASP A 132 -0.32 -9.75 11.06
C ASP A 132 -0.99 -9.24 9.77
N PHE A 133 -0.36 -8.26 9.13
CA PHE A 133 -0.78 -7.70 7.85
C PHE A 133 0.38 -7.03 7.11
N ILE A 134 0.16 -6.74 5.84
CA ILE A 134 1.03 -5.86 5.04
C ILE A 134 0.21 -4.84 4.25
N GLY A 135 0.84 -3.71 3.96
CA GLY A 135 0.40 -2.80 2.90
C GLY A 135 1.10 -3.12 1.59
N THR A 136 0.38 -3.12 0.47
CA THR A 136 0.97 -3.31 -0.85
C THR A 136 0.25 -2.50 -1.93
N ASP A 137 1.00 -1.77 -2.77
CA ASP A 137 0.46 -1.09 -3.96
C ASP A 137 0.79 -1.85 -5.25
N ALA A 138 1.48 -2.99 -5.11
CA ALA A 138 1.58 -4.00 -6.14
C ALA A 138 0.73 -5.20 -5.70
N PRO A 139 -0.42 -5.45 -6.35
CA PRO A 139 -1.22 -6.64 -6.07
C PRO A 139 -0.37 -7.90 -6.18
N TYR A 140 -0.75 -8.96 -5.45
CA TYR A 140 -0.10 -10.25 -5.61
C TYR A 140 -0.02 -10.67 -7.08
N SER A 141 1.19 -11.01 -7.49
CA SER A 141 1.42 -11.72 -8.74
C SER A 141 1.31 -13.24 -8.55
N THR A 142 1.25 -13.98 -9.65
CA THR A 142 1.35 -15.45 -9.65
C THR A 142 2.65 -15.89 -8.96
N ALA A 143 3.76 -15.19 -9.22
CA ALA A 143 5.05 -15.46 -8.58
C ALA A 143 5.00 -15.23 -7.06
N ASP A 144 4.39 -14.13 -6.62
CA ASP A 144 4.27 -13.83 -5.18
C ASP A 144 3.41 -14.88 -4.45
N TYR A 145 2.30 -15.29 -5.07
CA TYR A 145 1.42 -16.30 -4.47
C TYR A 145 2.12 -17.67 -4.40
N ASN A 146 2.86 -18.05 -5.45
CA ASN A 146 3.69 -19.26 -5.42
C ASN A 146 4.82 -19.16 -4.39
N ALA A 147 5.42 -17.99 -4.20
CA ALA A 147 6.42 -17.76 -3.16
C ALA A 147 5.81 -17.95 -1.76
N PHE A 148 4.56 -17.53 -1.54
CA PHE A 148 3.84 -17.87 -0.31
C PHE A 148 3.62 -19.38 -0.19
N LEU A 149 3.08 -20.05 -1.22
CA LEU A 149 2.80 -21.49 -1.18
C LEU A 149 4.05 -22.35 -0.89
N GLY A 150 5.22 -21.92 -1.36
CA GLY A 150 6.50 -22.59 -1.12
C GLY A 150 7.30 -22.03 0.06
N GLY A 151 6.78 -21.02 0.76
CA GLY A 151 7.51 -20.26 1.78
C GLY A 151 7.26 -20.72 3.21
N GLY A 152 8.03 -20.17 4.15
CA GLY A 152 8.05 -20.59 5.56
C GLY A 152 6.72 -20.44 6.30
N ASN A 153 5.84 -19.56 5.85
CA ASN A 153 4.52 -19.36 6.47
C ASN A 153 3.43 -20.30 5.93
N ALA A 154 3.65 -21.01 4.82
CA ALA A 154 2.63 -21.86 4.20
C ALA A 154 2.14 -22.99 5.14
N ALA A 155 3.03 -23.53 5.97
CA ALA A 155 2.72 -24.67 6.82
C ALA A 155 1.68 -24.37 7.91
N SER A 156 1.54 -23.11 8.33
CA SER A 156 0.60 -22.68 9.38
C SER A 156 -0.57 -21.85 8.84
N ARG A 157 -0.63 -21.63 7.51
CA ARG A 157 -1.55 -20.69 6.85
C ARG A 157 -2.19 -21.33 5.62
N VAL A 158 -3.52 -21.28 5.54
CA VAL A 158 -4.27 -21.94 4.44
C VAL A 158 -4.24 -21.12 3.14
N GLY A 159 -4.17 -19.79 3.23
CA GLY A 159 -4.19 -18.91 2.07
C GLY A 159 -3.98 -17.45 2.42
N LEU A 160 -4.04 -16.61 1.40
CA LEU A 160 -3.86 -15.16 1.52
C LEU A 160 -5.18 -14.42 1.36
N VAL A 161 -5.34 -13.37 2.15
CA VAL A 161 -6.37 -12.34 1.93
C VAL A 161 -5.71 -11.10 1.35
N GLN A 162 -6.35 -10.45 0.38
CA GLN A 162 -5.94 -9.16 -0.14
C GLN A 162 -7.19 -8.36 -0.52
N VAL A 163 -7.30 -7.13 -0.01
CA VAL A 163 -8.43 -6.23 -0.31
C VAL A 163 -7.93 -4.81 -0.58
N PRO A 164 -8.51 -4.09 -1.57
CA PRO A 164 -8.08 -2.74 -1.90
C PRO A 164 -8.66 -1.73 -0.90
N THR A 165 -7.85 -0.79 -0.42
CA THR A 165 -8.25 0.14 0.64
C THR A 165 -8.39 1.58 0.15
N LEU A 166 -7.41 2.11 -0.57
CA LEU A 166 -7.42 3.49 -1.10
C LEU A 166 -6.69 3.60 -2.44
N ALA A 167 -6.83 4.74 -3.09
CA ALA A 167 -6.06 5.15 -4.26
C ALA A 167 -5.27 6.43 -3.97
N GLY A 168 -4.21 6.66 -4.73
CA GLY A 168 -3.50 7.94 -4.69
C GLY A 168 -2.74 8.25 -5.97
N ALA A 169 -2.32 9.50 -6.11
CA ALA A 169 -1.49 9.94 -7.23
C ALA A 169 0.01 9.67 -7.01
N ILE A 170 0.69 9.29 -8.09
CA ILE A 170 2.14 9.22 -8.19
C ILE A 170 2.65 10.50 -8.85
N ALA A 171 3.17 11.41 -8.05
CA ALA A 171 3.78 12.64 -8.52
C ALA A 171 5.16 12.37 -9.14
N LEU A 172 5.58 13.30 -9.99
CA LEU A 172 6.91 13.30 -10.60
C LEU A 172 7.74 14.45 -9.99
N PRO A 173 8.43 14.24 -8.85
CA PRO A 173 9.29 15.25 -8.25
C PRO A 173 10.45 15.60 -9.18
N GLN A 174 10.88 16.87 -9.16
CA GLN A 174 11.89 17.42 -10.06
C GLN A 174 12.84 18.41 -9.36
N SER A 175 14.04 18.62 -9.93
CA SER A 175 15.05 19.57 -9.41
C SER A 175 15.64 20.53 -10.46
N THR A 176 14.79 20.95 -11.40
CA THR A 176 15.02 22.04 -12.36
C THR A 176 14.81 23.42 -11.71
N PRO A 177 15.30 24.52 -12.34
CA PRO A 177 15.09 25.88 -11.86
C PRO A 177 13.61 26.24 -11.77
N THR A 178 12.81 25.85 -12.76
CA THR A 178 11.38 26.16 -12.82
C THR A 178 10.63 25.49 -11.69
N ALA A 179 9.83 26.26 -10.94
CA ALA A 179 9.09 25.74 -9.78
C ALA A 179 7.98 24.75 -10.18
N SER A 180 7.28 25.03 -11.28
CA SER A 180 6.22 24.20 -11.83
C SER A 180 6.18 24.31 -13.35
N PHE A 181 6.04 23.17 -14.01
CA PHE A 181 5.75 23.07 -15.43
C PHE A 181 4.95 21.78 -15.69
N ASN A 182 4.40 21.67 -16.89
CA ASN A 182 3.57 20.54 -17.29
C ASN A 182 4.33 19.63 -18.25
N LEU A 183 4.35 18.33 -17.96
CA LEU A 183 4.73 17.30 -18.93
C LEU A 183 3.49 16.76 -19.63
N SER A 184 3.52 16.71 -20.96
CA SER A 184 2.56 15.88 -21.70
C SER A 184 2.80 14.40 -21.43
N ALA A 185 1.78 13.55 -21.65
CA ALA A 185 1.96 12.09 -21.57
C ALA A 185 3.08 11.60 -22.51
N ALA A 186 3.22 12.21 -23.70
CA ALA A 186 4.29 11.93 -24.64
C ALA A 186 5.68 12.24 -24.06
N GLN A 187 5.86 13.39 -23.40
CA GLN A 187 7.13 13.74 -22.76
C GLN A 187 7.46 12.81 -21.59
N VAL A 188 6.47 12.38 -20.81
CA VAL A 188 6.69 11.36 -19.77
C VAL A 188 7.21 10.07 -20.42
N CYS A 189 6.60 9.61 -21.51
CA CYS A 189 7.08 8.44 -22.24
C CYS A 189 8.51 8.60 -22.75
N GLN A 190 8.80 9.73 -23.43
CA GLN A 190 10.10 10.02 -24.03
C GLN A 190 11.22 10.08 -23.00
N VAL A 191 10.98 10.73 -21.86
CA VAL A 191 11.98 10.88 -20.79
C VAL A 191 12.26 9.53 -20.12
N TYR A 192 11.23 8.79 -19.73
CA TYR A 192 11.39 7.51 -19.04
C TYR A 192 11.77 6.34 -19.96
N SER A 193 11.73 6.51 -21.28
CA SER A 193 12.32 5.53 -22.22
C SER A 193 13.76 5.89 -22.60
N GLY A 194 14.27 7.03 -22.13
CA GLY A 194 15.58 7.56 -22.50
C GLY A 194 15.65 8.17 -23.91
N LEU A 195 14.53 8.25 -24.64
CA LEU A 195 14.47 8.88 -25.97
C LEU A 195 14.77 10.39 -25.88
N VAL A 196 14.30 11.03 -24.82
CA VAL A 196 14.71 12.37 -24.41
C VAL A 196 15.56 12.23 -23.15
N SER A 197 16.80 12.71 -23.22
CA SER A 197 17.79 12.59 -22.14
C SER A 197 18.39 13.92 -21.69
N ASP A 198 17.96 15.04 -22.28
CA ASP A 198 18.40 16.40 -21.94
C ASP A 198 17.20 17.35 -21.76
N TRP A 199 17.25 18.21 -20.75
CA TRP A 199 16.18 19.16 -20.42
C TRP A 199 15.94 20.22 -21.50
N SER A 200 16.90 20.44 -22.41
CA SER A 200 16.74 21.32 -23.58
C SER A 200 15.60 20.87 -24.50
N SER A 201 15.28 19.57 -24.53
CA SER A 201 14.17 19.01 -25.29
C SER A 201 12.83 19.01 -24.54
N VAL A 202 12.78 19.56 -23.32
CA VAL A 202 11.58 19.61 -22.48
C VAL A 202 11.17 21.06 -22.25
N SER A 203 10.17 21.50 -23.02
CA SER A 203 9.59 22.83 -22.89
C SER A 203 9.13 23.13 -21.47
N GLY A 204 9.44 24.33 -20.97
CA GLY A 204 9.03 24.76 -19.63
C GLY A 204 9.92 24.27 -18.48
N SER A 205 10.92 23.42 -18.74
CA SER A 205 11.92 23.04 -17.73
C SER A 205 12.73 24.24 -17.23
N GLY A 206 12.92 25.26 -18.08
CA GLY A 206 13.71 26.45 -17.80
C GLY A 206 15.20 26.16 -17.64
N THR A 207 15.67 25.00 -18.13
CA THR A 207 17.08 24.60 -18.04
C THR A 207 17.47 23.68 -19.19
N THR A 208 18.77 23.45 -19.33
CA THR A 208 19.38 22.47 -20.23
C THR A 208 20.25 21.50 -19.43
N GLY A 209 20.67 20.40 -20.05
CA GLY A 209 21.58 19.44 -19.46
C GLY A 209 20.92 18.08 -19.18
N PRO A 210 21.74 17.08 -18.83
CA PRO A 210 21.30 15.70 -18.78
C PRO A 210 20.23 15.47 -17.72
N ILE A 211 19.16 14.78 -18.10
CA ILE A 211 18.08 14.36 -17.20
C ILE A 211 18.54 13.16 -16.39
N LYS A 212 18.63 13.32 -15.07
CA LYS A 212 18.88 12.23 -14.12
C LYS A 212 17.56 11.60 -13.70
N ILE A 213 17.46 10.28 -13.76
CA ILE A 213 16.26 9.54 -13.32
C ILE A 213 16.53 8.95 -11.95
N VAL A 214 15.80 9.44 -10.95
CA VAL A 214 15.81 8.88 -9.60
C VAL A 214 14.73 7.81 -9.51
N TYR A 215 15.12 6.59 -9.16
CA TYR A 215 14.24 5.43 -9.14
C TYR A 215 14.37 4.61 -7.86
N ARG A 216 13.37 3.77 -7.62
CA ARG A 216 13.33 2.87 -6.45
C ARG A 216 14.22 1.65 -6.66
N THR A 217 15.16 1.41 -5.73
CA THR A 217 16.02 0.21 -5.75
C THR A 217 15.37 -1.00 -5.09
N ASP A 218 14.40 -0.79 -4.22
CA ASP A 218 13.66 -1.82 -3.50
C ASP A 218 12.37 -2.25 -4.24
N GLY A 219 11.86 -3.44 -3.92
CA GLY A 219 10.61 -3.95 -4.49
C GLY A 219 9.43 -3.07 -4.12
N SER A 220 8.91 -2.32 -5.08
CA SER A 220 8.06 -1.14 -4.83
C SER A 220 6.72 -1.20 -5.56
N GLY A 221 5.63 -0.99 -4.80
CA GLY A 221 4.29 -0.78 -5.32
C GLY A 221 4.17 0.50 -6.16
N THR A 222 4.82 1.60 -5.74
CA THR A 222 4.91 2.83 -6.53
C THR A 222 5.52 2.56 -7.91
N THR A 223 6.60 1.77 -7.97
CA THR A 223 7.24 1.39 -9.23
C THR A 223 6.31 0.55 -10.08
N PHE A 224 5.62 -0.42 -9.49
CA PHE A 224 4.66 -1.26 -10.21
C PHE A 224 3.55 -0.42 -10.86
N ALA A 225 2.92 0.48 -10.09
CA ALA A 225 1.85 1.33 -10.60
C ALA A 225 2.38 2.33 -11.65
N PHE A 226 3.55 2.93 -11.43
CA PHE A 226 4.17 3.85 -12.39
C PHE A 226 4.53 3.16 -13.71
N THR A 227 5.17 2.00 -13.65
CA THR A 227 5.55 1.22 -14.84
C THR A 227 4.33 0.62 -15.55
N SER A 228 3.23 0.36 -14.82
CA SER A 228 1.93 0.02 -15.42
C SER A 228 1.35 1.19 -16.23
N TYR A 229 1.45 2.42 -15.71
CA TYR A 229 1.07 3.61 -16.46
C TYR A 229 1.92 3.77 -17.73
N LEU A 230 3.25 3.62 -17.62
CA LEU A 230 4.16 3.70 -18.77
C LEU A 230 3.85 2.62 -19.82
N ALA A 231 3.63 1.37 -19.39
CA ALA A 231 3.29 0.28 -20.30
C ALA A 231 1.99 0.55 -21.07
N ARG A 232 0.96 1.04 -20.38
CA ARG A 232 -0.34 1.35 -21.02
C ARG A 232 -0.28 2.57 -21.94
N THR A 233 0.51 3.58 -21.59
CA THR A 233 0.50 4.88 -22.26
C THR A 233 1.53 4.99 -23.38
N CYS A 234 2.67 4.29 -23.23
CA CYS A 234 3.84 4.50 -24.07
C CYS A 234 4.10 3.36 -25.06
N ASN A 235 3.76 2.11 -24.72
CA ASN A 235 4.05 0.96 -25.56
C ASN A 235 3.28 1.06 -26.89
N GLY A 236 3.97 0.77 -28.00
CA GLY A 236 3.40 0.85 -29.35
C GLY A 236 3.22 2.27 -29.89
N THR A 237 3.69 3.30 -29.17
CA THR A 237 3.67 4.69 -29.65
C THR A 237 5.02 5.11 -30.24
N SER A 238 5.05 6.22 -30.99
CA SER A 238 6.29 6.84 -31.47
C SER A 238 7.04 7.65 -30.39
N ASN A 239 6.54 7.68 -29.15
CA ASN A 239 7.12 8.43 -28.05
C ASN A 239 8.19 7.63 -27.28
N VAL A 240 8.52 6.43 -27.76
CA VAL A 240 9.57 5.57 -27.23
C VAL A 240 10.44 5.04 -28.39
N PRO A 241 11.68 4.58 -28.14
CA PRO A 241 12.50 3.98 -29.19
C PRO A 241 11.80 2.76 -29.82
N SER A 242 12.09 2.49 -31.09
CA SER A 242 11.52 1.33 -31.78
C SER A 242 11.84 0.02 -31.03
N GLY A 243 10.81 -0.79 -30.78
CA GLY A 243 10.93 -2.05 -30.02
C GLY A 243 11.06 -1.88 -28.50
N PHE A 244 11.03 -0.65 -27.98
CA PHE A 244 11.06 -0.41 -26.54
C PHE A 244 9.71 -0.71 -25.90
N VAL A 245 9.69 -1.60 -24.91
CA VAL A 245 8.47 -2.04 -24.22
C VAL A 245 8.68 -1.93 -22.71
N PHE A 246 7.93 -1.04 -22.06
CA PHE A 246 7.83 -1.03 -20.61
C PHE A 246 7.06 -2.25 -20.12
N SER A 247 7.55 -2.88 -19.06
CA SER A 247 6.89 -4.00 -18.39
C SER A 247 6.44 -3.59 -16.99
N PRO A 248 5.16 -3.78 -16.60
CA PRO A 248 4.72 -3.60 -15.21
C PRO A 248 5.56 -4.45 -14.27
N ASN A 249 6.32 -3.82 -13.37
CA ASN A 249 7.23 -4.52 -12.47
C ASN A 249 7.45 -3.73 -11.18
N GLN A 250 7.66 -4.43 -10.07
CA GLN A 250 7.95 -3.81 -8.77
C GLN A 250 9.41 -3.35 -8.67
N THR A 251 10.29 -3.91 -9.51
CA THR A 251 11.69 -3.53 -9.67
C THR A 251 11.84 -2.71 -10.95
N PHE A 252 12.24 -1.45 -10.85
CA PHE A 252 12.27 -0.53 -11.99
C PHE A 252 13.28 -0.96 -13.06
N ASN A 253 14.40 -1.54 -12.65
CA ASN A 253 15.38 -2.12 -13.56
C ASN A 253 14.77 -3.20 -14.45
N SER A 254 13.89 -4.04 -13.91
CA SER A 254 13.22 -5.11 -14.66
C SER A 254 12.04 -4.60 -15.50
N ALA A 255 11.63 -3.35 -15.33
CA ALA A 255 10.57 -2.73 -16.12
C ALA A 255 11.07 -2.16 -17.46
N LEU A 256 12.39 -2.05 -17.66
CA LEU A 256 13.02 -1.41 -18.79
C LEU A 256 13.77 -2.45 -19.65
N PRO A 257 13.66 -2.41 -20.99
CA PRO A 257 14.56 -3.14 -21.87
C PRO A 257 16.01 -2.74 -21.61
N GLY A 258 16.88 -3.69 -21.27
CA GLY A 258 18.30 -3.42 -20.98
C GLY A 258 18.59 -2.82 -19.59
N GLY A 259 17.58 -2.64 -18.74
CA GLY A 259 17.75 -2.14 -17.37
C GLY A 259 18.08 -0.65 -17.25
N THR A 260 18.13 -0.14 -16.02
CA THR A 260 18.40 1.28 -15.75
C THR A 260 19.78 1.72 -16.27
N SER A 261 20.78 0.85 -16.16
CA SER A 261 22.13 1.11 -16.70
C SER A 261 22.12 1.23 -18.22
N GLY A 262 21.40 0.35 -18.92
CA GLY A 262 21.29 0.39 -20.38
C GLY A 262 20.55 1.63 -20.90
N VAL A 263 19.49 2.05 -20.21
CA VAL A 263 18.66 3.19 -20.65
C VAL A 263 19.24 4.55 -20.23
N TYR A 264 19.80 4.65 -19.02
CA TYR A 264 20.21 5.93 -18.46
C TYR A 264 21.72 6.07 -18.21
N GLY A 265 22.48 4.97 -18.15
CA GLY A 265 23.89 4.99 -17.77
C GLY A 265 24.11 5.64 -16.41
N SER A 266 25.08 6.57 -16.33
CA SER A 266 25.38 7.32 -15.10
C SER A 266 24.28 8.28 -14.65
N ARG A 267 23.21 8.47 -15.45
CA ARG A 267 22.04 9.28 -15.09
C ARG A 267 21.02 8.51 -14.24
N ALA A 268 21.20 7.20 -14.04
CA ALA A 268 20.36 6.40 -13.15
C ALA A 268 20.79 6.59 -11.69
N ILE A 269 19.89 7.08 -10.83
CA ILE A 269 20.14 7.29 -9.41
C ILE A 269 19.17 6.43 -8.59
N GLY A 270 19.71 5.42 -7.90
CA GLY A 270 18.91 4.55 -7.04
C GLY A 270 18.66 5.16 -5.66
N ALA A 271 17.43 5.03 -5.15
CA ALA A 271 17.09 5.36 -3.76
C ALA A 271 16.06 4.37 -3.19
N SER A 272 16.04 4.22 -1.86
CA SER A 272 15.10 3.34 -1.16
C SER A 272 13.88 4.10 -0.66
N GLY A 273 12.68 3.54 -0.84
CA GLY A 273 11.44 4.17 -0.39
C GLY A 273 11.05 5.43 -1.17
N ASN A 274 9.79 5.89 -1.01
CA ASN A 274 9.39 7.17 -1.59
C ASN A 274 10.16 8.32 -0.89
N ASN A 275 10.38 8.22 0.42
CA ASN A 275 11.16 9.18 1.18
C ASN A 275 12.56 9.42 0.59
N GLY A 276 13.29 8.34 0.29
CA GLY A 276 14.63 8.42 -0.29
C GLY A 276 14.62 8.94 -1.73
N VAL A 277 13.63 8.57 -2.56
CA VAL A 277 13.50 9.12 -3.92
C VAL A 277 13.27 10.63 -3.88
N VAL A 278 12.31 11.10 -3.07
CA VAL A 278 11.99 12.52 -2.96
C VAL A 278 13.18 13.30 -2.38
N THR A 279 13.87 12.77 -1.38
CA THR A 279 15.09 13.37 -0.81
C THR A 279 16.20 13.47 -1.88
N SER A 280 16.44 12.39 -2.62
CA SER A 280 17.48 12.33 -3.63
C SER A 280 17.24 13.31 -4.78
N VAL A 281 15.98 13.49 -5.21
CA VAL A 281 15.61 14.52 -6.18
C VAL A 281 15.79 15.92 -5.60
N ARG A 282 15.21 16.19 -4.43
CA ARG A 282 15.14 17.55 -3.88
C ARG A 282 16.49 18.08 -3.41
N VAL A 283 17.29 17.23 -2.76
CA VAL A 283 18.48 17.65 -1.99
C VAL A 283 19.78 17.22 -2.68
N THR A 284 19.83 16.00 -3.21
CA THR A 284 21.10 15.39 -3.61
C THR A 284 21.47 15.63 -5.07
N ASN A 285 20.47 15.75 -5.96
CA ASN A 285 20.70 15.77 -7.40
C ASN A 285 20.02 16.93 -8.09
N SER A 286 20.78 17.75 -8.82
CA SER A 286 20.24 18.70 -9.80
C SER A 286 19.85 18.02 -11.12
N ASN A 287 18.97 18.65 -11.90
CA ASN A 287 18.46 18.14 -13.17
C ASN A 287 17.82 16.75 -13.06
N ALA A 288 17.27 16.42 -11.89
CA ALA A 288 16.67 15.13 -11.61
C ALA A 288 15.16 15.14 -11.82
N LEU A 289 14.63 13.98 -12.20
CA LEU A 289 13.21 13.65 -12.23
C LEU A 289 13.05 12.28 -11.55
N GLY A 290 12.07 12.16 -10.66
CA GLY A 290 11.75 10.91 -9.97
C GLY A 290 10.26 10.59 -10.04
N TYR A 291 9.84 9.53 -9.36
CA TYR A 291 8.44 9.18 -9.18
C TYR A 291 8.21 8.74 -7.72
N ALA A 292 7.21 9.31 -7.07
CA ALA A 292 6.89 9.03 -5.67
C ALA A 292 5.40 9.29 -5.41
N ASP A 293 4.86 8.84 -4.28
CA ASP A 293 3.54 9.29 -3.87
C ASP A 293 3.55 10.81 -3.64
N ILE A 294 2.44 11.46 -3.98
CA ILE A 294 2.32 12.91 -3.81
C ILE A 294 2.39 13.34 -2.34
N GLY A 295 1.98 12.49 -1.40
CA GLY A 295 2.05 12.78 0.03
C GLY A 295 3.47 13.09 0.49
N GLU A 296 4.41 12.19 0.17
CA GLU A 296 5.83 12.34 0.51
C GLU A 296 6.46 13.55 -0.21
N VAL A 297 6.07 13.81 -1.46
CA VAL A 297 6.51 15.00 -2.22
C VAL A 297 6.12 16.29 -1.51
N LEU A 298 4.86 16.38 -1.05
CA LEU A 298 4.35 17.55 -0.33
C LEU A 298 4.98 17.68 1.06
N LEU A 299 5.10 16.58 1.81
CA LEU A 299 5.71 16.58 3.15
C LEU A 299 7.15 17.08 3.14
N GLN A 300 7.90 16.75 2.10
CA GLN A 300 9.28 17.22 1.93
C GLN A 300 9.41 18.56 1.21
N SER A 301 8.29 19.20 0.83
CA SER A 301 8.28 20.44 0.04
C SER A 301 9.11 20.33 -1.25
N ALA A 302 9.07 19.17 -1.91
CA ALA A 302 9.75 18.96 -3.18
C ALA A 302 8.94 19.60 -4.33
N LYS A 303 9.64 20.20 -5.29
CA LYS A 303 9.01 20.62 -6.55
C LYS A 303 8.58 19.37 -7.33
N TYR A 304 7.49 19.48 -8.09
CA TYR A 304 6.99 18.43 -8.96
C TYR A 304 6.40 19.02 -10.23
N VAL A 305 6.22 18.19 -11.26
CA VAL A 305 5.52 18.58 -12.49
C VAL A 305 4.05 18.23 -12.44
N THR A 306 3.23 18.99 -13.16
CA THR A 306 1.88 18.56 -13.57
C THR A 306 2.00 17.62 -14.78
N VAL A 307 1.02 16.75 -14.98
CA VAL A 307 1.01 15.80 -16.09
C VAL A 307 -0.29 15.90 -16.86
N ALA A 308 -0.19 16.11 -18.18
CA ALA A 308 -1.31 16.26 -19.10
C ALA A 308 -2.35 17.31 -18.64
N GLY A 309 -1.88 18.39 -18.00
CA GLY A 309 -2.72 19.47 -17.46
C GLY A 309 -3.33 19.16 -16.09
N PHE A 310 -3.07 17.99 -15.52
CA PHE A 310 -3.57 17.61 -14.20
C PHE A 310 -2.51 17.77 -13.12
N ASP A 311 -2.96 18.26 -11.97
CA ASP A 311 -2.15 18.35 -10.77
C ASP A 311 -2.37 17.12 -9.88
N PRO A 312 -1.32 16.37 -9.50
CA PRO A 312 -1.45 15.20 -8.63
C PRO A 312 -2.07 15.52 -7.26
N GLN A 313 -1.93 16.75 -6.73
CA GLN A 313 -2.50 17.10 -5.42
C GLN A 313 -4.04 17.12 -5.42
N ASN A 314 -4.63 17.30 -6.60
CA ASN A 314 -6.08 17.33 -6.81
C ASN A 314 -6.69 15.94 -7.04
N PHE A 315 -5.88 14.87 -7.03
CA PHE A 315 -6.40 13.51 -7.11
C PHE A 315 -7.34 13.24 -5.93
N GLY A 316 -8.52 12.68 -6.24
CA GLY A 316 -9.53 12.39 -5.22
C GLY A 316 -10.31 13.61 -4.74
N ARG A 317 -10.41 14.66 -5.55
CA ARG A 317 -11.14 15.89 -5.20
C ARG A 317 -12.12 16.29 -6.30
N ASP A 318 -13.23 16.92 -5.91
CA ASP A 318 -14.13 17.59 -6.85
C ASP A 318 -13.58 18.95 -7.31
N SER A 319 -14.31 19.63 -8.20
CA SER A 319 -13.96 20.96 -8.70
C SER A 319 -13.91 22.05 -7.62
N SER A 320 -14.49 21.81 -6.45
CA SER A 320 -14.46 22.70 -5.29
C SER A 320 -13.33 22.33 -4.31
N GLY A 321 -12.55 21.30 -4.62
CA GLY A 321 -11.44 20.82 -3.80
C GLY A 321 -11.87 19.90 -2.64
N ASN A 322 -13.15 19.51 -2.55
CA ASN A 322 -13.61 18.60 -1.50
C ASN A 322 -13.16 17.17 -1.79
N PRO A 323 -12.79 16.37 -0.78
CA PRO A 323 -12.46 14.96 -0.98
C PRO A 323 -13.65 14.17 -1.52
N VAL A 324 -13.42 13.41 -2.60
CA VAL A 324 -14.40 12.51 -3.21
C VAL A 324 -13.77 11.13 -3.43
N PRO A 325 -14.48 10.04 -3.09
CA PRO A 325 -13.97 8.69 -3.39
C PRO A 325 -13.73 8.47 -4.87
N VAL A 326 -12.72 7.65 -5.19
CA VAL A 326 -12.58 7.05 -6.53
C VAL A 326 -13.60 5.94 -6.63
N THR A 327 -14.71 6.19 -7.33
CA THR A 327 -15.77 5.19 -7.52
C THR A 327 -15.39 4.23 -8.63
N LEU A 328 -15.33 2.94 -8.29
CA LEU A 328 -15.08 1.84 -9.22
C LEU A 328 -16.38 1.06 -9.45
N ALA A 329 -16.60 0.58 -10.67
CA ALA A 329 -17.67 -0.38 -10.92
C ALA A 329 -17.46 -1.64 -10.07
N ALA A 330 -18.53 -2.26 -9.57
CA ALA A 330 -18.41 -3.48 -8.76
C ALA A 330 -17.67 -4.61 -9.51
N SER A 331 -17.84 -4.70 -10.83
CA SER A 331 -17.14 -5.64 -11.72
C SER A 331 -15.64 -5.40 -11.85
N ALA A 332 -15.15 -4.21 -11.47
CA ALA A 332 -13.72 -3.92 -11.44
C ALA A 332 -13.01 -4.71 -10.33
N LEU A 333 -13.71 -5.11 -9.26
CA LEU A 333 -13.12 -5.89 -8.17
C LEU A 333 -13.21 -7.39 -8.43
N LEU A 334 -12.20 -7.90 -9.13
CA LEU A 334 -12.06 -9.31 -9.44
C LEU A 334 -11.83 -10.13 -8.15
N SER A 335 -12.28 -11.38 -8.17
CA SER A 335 -12.12 -12.34 -7.06
C SER A 335 -11.34 -13.56 -7.54
N GLY A 336 -10.41 -14.06 -6.72
CA GLY A 336 -9.59 -15.20 -7.07
C GLY A 336 -8.62 -14.90 -8.20
N ARG A 337 -8.19 -13.64 -8.33
CA ARG A 337 -7.30 -13.18 -9.40
C ARG A 337 -6.03 -12.54 -8.84
N VAL A 338 -4.93 -12.79 -9.55
CA VAL A 338 -3.59 -12.23 -9.34
C VAL A 338 -3.06 -11.69 -10.66
N LEU A 339 -1.96 -10.96 -10.62
CA LEU A 339 -1.29 -10.46 -11.82
C LEU A 339 -0.20 -11.41 -12.32
N ASP A 340 0.11 -11.32 -13.61
CA ASP A 340 1.30 -11.92 -14.21
C ASP A 340 1.84 -10.95 -15.26
N GLY A 341 2.80 -10.12 -14.84
CA GLY A 341 3.14 -8.89 -15.55
C GLY A 341 1.92 -7.98 -15.73
N ALA A 342 1.54 -7.74 -16.98
CA ALA A 342 0.36 -6.94 -17.34
C ALA A 342 -0.95 -7.75 -17.45
N THR A 343 -0.89 -9.08 -17.30
CA THR A 343 -2.04 -9.97 -17.49
C THR A 343 -2.68 -10.37 -16.18
N VAL A 344 -3.93 -10.84 -16.22
CA VAL A 344 -4.70 -11.28 -15.05
C VAL A 344 -4.85 -12.80 -15.08
N ASN A 345 -4.33 -13.46 -14.06
CA ASN A 345 -4.39 -14.91 -13.89
C ASN A 345 -5.28 -15.31 -12.71
N ALA A 346 -5.68 -16.58 -12.68
CA ALA A 346 -6.31 -17.16 -11.51
C ALA A 346 -5.28 -17.33 -10.38
N VAL A 347 -5.72 -17.23 -9.13
CA VAL A 347 -4.89 -17.56 -7.97
C VAL A 347 -4.37 -19.01 -8.10
N PRO A 348 -3.05 -19.24 -8.05
CA PRO A 348 -2.46 -20.57 -8.23
C PRO A 348 -2.65 -21.46 -7.00
N GLY A 349 -2.17 -22.71 -7.08
CA GLY A 349 -2.24 -23.71 -6.00
C GLY A 349 -3.56 -24.50 -5.93
N SER A 350 -3.64 -25.41 -4.97
CA SER A 350 -4.75 -26.37 -4.79
C SER A 350 -5.77 -25.98 -3.71
N GLY A 351 -5.65 -24.77 -3.13
CA GLY A 351 -6.62 -24.27 -2.16
C GLY A 351 -8.05 -24.22 -2.71
N THR A 352 -9.04 -24.29 -1.81
CA THR A 352 -10.46 -24.24 -2.21
C THR A 352 -10.81 -22.94 -2.91
N THR A 353 -11.85 -22.93 -3.74
CA THR A 353 -12.35 -21.71 -4.40
C THR A 353 -12.66 -20.61 -3.40
N ALA A 354 -13.20 -20.96 -2.22
CA ALA A 354 -13.48 -20.00 -1.15
C ALA A 354 -12.22 -19.27 -0.68
N VAL A 355 -11.12 -20.00 -0.43
CA VAL A 355 -9.83 -19.42 -0.02
C VAL A 355 -9.24 -18.57 -1.14
N LYS A 356 -9.26 -19.07 -2.38
CA LYS A 356 -8.74 -18.31 -3.53
C LYS A 356 -9.48 -16.98 -3.72
N ASN A 357 -10.80 -16.99 -3.52
CA ASN A 357 -11.65 -15.80 -3.65
C ASN A 357 -11.35 -14.69 -2.62
N CYS A 358 -10.56 -14.98 -1.59
CA CYS A 358 -10.07 -14.01 -0.61
C CYS A 358 -9.00 -13.05 -1.16
N VAL A 359 -8.40 -13.37 -2.31
CA VAL A 359 -7.56 -12.43 -3.06
C VAL A 359 -8.46 -11.61 -3.98
N ARG A 360 -8.60 -10.32 -3.66
CA ARG A 360 -9.32 -9.35 -4.48
C ARG A 360 -8.34 -8.46 -5.24
N LEU A 361 -8.60 -8.30 -6.53
CA LEU A 361 -7.76 -7.54 -7.44
C LEU A 361 -8.64 -6.51 -8.15
N VAL A 362 -8.29 -5.23 -8.05
CA VAL A 362 -8.85 -4.23 -8.96
C VAL A 362 -8.30 -4.50 -10.35
N ASN A 363 -9.17 -4.70 -11.32
CA ASN A 363 -8.80 -4.97 -12.70
C ASN A 363 -7.88 -3.84 -13.21
N PRO A 364 -6.64 -4.14 -13.66
CA PRO A 364 -5.67 -3.13 -14.08
C PRO A 364 -6.11 -2.32 -15.32
N ALA A 365 -7.09 -2.84 -16.08
CA ALA A 365 -7.71 -2.12 -17.20
C ALA A 365 -8.78 -1.10 -16.75
N THR A 366 -9.12 -1.04 -15.46
CA THR A 366 -10.10 -0.10 -14.94
C THR A 366 -9.57 1.32 -15.05
N ALA A 367 -10.28 2.17 -15.79
CA ALA A 367 -9.97 3.59 -15.87
C ALA A 367 -10.40 4.29 -14.58
N ILE A 368 -9.53 5.17 -14.06
CA ILE A 368 -9.87 6.15 -13.03
C ILE A 368 -10.10 7.46 -13.78
N THR A 369 -11.36 7.79 -14.07
CA THR A 369 -11.74 8.95 -14.90
C THR A 369 -11.65 10.26 -14.13
N ASN A 370 -11.42 11.37 -14.84
CA ASN A 370 -11.40 12.75 -14.31
C ASN A 370 -10.38 12.99 -13.18
N ALA A 371 -9.27 12.25 -13.21
CA ALA A 371 -8.21 12.36 -12.22
C ALA A 371 -6.85 12.48 -12.90
N TYR A 372 -5.86 12.92 -12.12
CA TYR A 372 -4.46 12.85 -12.50
C TYR A 372 -4.09 11.42 -13.00
N PRO A 373 -3.38 11.29 -14.15
CA PRO A 373 -3.36 10.04 -14.92
C PRO A 373 -2.45 8.94 -14.34
N ILE A 374 -1.58 9.27 -13.39
CA ILE A 374 -0.62 8.32 -12.79
C ILE A 374 -1.06 8.03 -11.35
N ALA A 375 -1.67 6.87 -11.13
CA ALA A 375 -2.25 6.52 -9.84
C ALA A 375 -1.93 5.09 -9.43
N ALA A 376 -1.93 4.85 -8.13
CA ALA A 376 -1.82 3.52 -7.54
C ALA A 376 -3.09 3.17 -6.76
N ILE A 377 -3.45 1.89 -6.77
CA ILE A 377 -4.40 1.31 -5.81
C ILE A 377 -3.57 0.60 -4.75
N THR A 378 -3.80 0.91 -3.49
CA THR A 378 -3.16 0.21 -2.38
C THR A 378 -4.11 -0.82 -1.78
N TYR A 379 -3.51 -1.85 -1.22
CA TYR A 379 -4.19 -3.00 -0.64
C TYR A 379 -3.66 -3.25 0.76
N LEU A 380 -4.52 -3.78 1.61
CA LEU A 380 -4.09 -4.54 2.77
C LEU A 380 -4.17 -6.03 2.46
N ALA A 381 -3.16 -6.76 2.91
CA ALA A 381 -3.06 -8.20 2.73
C ALA A 381 -2.58 -8.89 4.02
N GLY A 382 -2.84 -10.19 4.10
CA GLY A 382 -2.49 -11.02 5.25
C GLY A 382 -2.89 -12.47 4.99
N PHE A 383 -3.25 -13.20 6.03
CA PHE A 383 -3.58 -14.62 5.93
C PHE A 383 -5.07 -14.88 6.13
N THR A 384 -5.59 -15.92 5.50
CA THR A 384 -6.98 -16.36 5.70
C THR A 384 -7.19 -17.16 6.97
N SER A 385 -6.13 -17.68 7.58
CA SER A 385 -6.20 -18.54 8.76
C SER A 385 -4.93 -18.42 9.60
N GLY A 386 -4.96 -19.00 10.80
CA GLY A 386 -3.79 -19.08 11.67
C GLY A 386 -3.42 -17.73 12.31
N ASN A 387 -4.35 -16.76 12.31
CA ASN A 387 -4.14 -15.42 12.84
C ASN A 387 -4.26 -15.35 14.37
N GLY A 388 -4.04 -16.47 15.08
CA GLY A 388 -4.04 -16.50 16.54
C GLY A 388 -5.43 -16.61 17.17
N SER A 389 -5.65 -15.89 18.27
CA SER A 389 -6.86 -15.95 19.08
C SER A 389 -8.06 -15.30 18.36
N ALA A 390 -9.28 -15.59 18.80
CA ALA A 390 -10.47 -14.89 18.28
C ALA A 390 -10.40 -13.36 18.48
N ALA A 391 -9.78 -12.90 19.57
CA ALA A 391 -9.53 -11.48 19.82
C ALA A 391 -8.60 -10.88 18.75
N HIS A 392 -7.50 -11.59 18.45
CA HIS A 392 -6.52 -11.16 17.47
C HIS A 392 -7.09 -11.12 16.04
N VAL A 393 -7.86 -12.15 15.67
CA VAL A 393 -8.60 -12.20 14.39
C VAL A 393 -9.54 -11.00 14.28
N GLN A 394 -10.26 -10.67 15.36
CA GLN A 394 -11.15 -9.52 15.36
C GLN A 394 -10.38 -8.20 15.24
N ALA A 395 -9.24 -8.06 15.92
CA ALA A 395 -8.38 -6.88 15.80
C ALA A 395 -7.91 -6.67 14.35
N VAL A 396 -7.48 -7.73 13.65
CA VAL A 396 -7.10 -7.66 12.23
C VAL A 396 -8.29 -7.27 11.35
N LYS A 397 -9.48 -7.83 11.60
CA LYS A 397 -10.72 -7.44 10.89
C LYS A 397 -11.04 -5.96 11.09
N ASP A 398 -10.97 -5.47 12.33
CA ASP A 398 -11.28 -4.09 12.67
C ASP A 398 -10.29 -3.12 11.99
N LEU A 399 -8.99 -3.47 11.96
CA LEU A 399 -7.97 -2.70 11.23
C LEU A 399 -8.28 -2.62 9.73
N PHE A 400 -8.74 -3.71 9.10
CA PHE A 400 -9.06 -3.69 7.66
C PHE A 400 -10.39 -2.95 7.41
N ASN A 401 -11.38 -3.15 8.29
CA ASN A 401 -12.72 -2.62 8.13
C ASN A 401 -12.81 -1.10 8.32
N ILE A 402 -11.86 -0.48 9.01
CA ILE A 402 -11.83 0.98 9.17
C ILE A 402 -11.82 1.70 7.81
N PHE A 403 -11.18 1.14 6.77
CA PHE A 403 -11.13 1.75 5.44
C PHE A 403 -12.50 1.83 4.75
N TYR A 404 -13.44 0.96 5.15
CA TYR A 404 -14.79 0.87 4.57
C TYR A 404 -15.86 1.51 5.46
N ASN A 405 -15.54 1.88 6.70
CA ASN A 405 -16.46 2.55 7.60
C ASN A 405 -16.52 4.06 7.30
N THR A 406 -17.50 4.46 6.49
CA THR A 406 -17.68 5.86 6.07
C THR A 406 -18.01 6.81 7.21
N SER A 407 -18.42 6.29 8.38
CA SER A 407 -18.78 7.11 9.54
C SER A 407 -17.61 7.40 10.47
N THR A 408 -16.55 6.56 10.45
CA THR A 408 -15.43 6.69 11.39
C THR A 408 -14.09 6.91 10.73
N ARG A 409 -13.92 6.56 9.45
CA ARG A 409 -12.64 6.73 8.75
C ARG A 409 -12.27 8.22 8.63
N PRO A 410 -11.00 8.59 8.86
CA PRO A 410 -10.59 9.99 8.83
C PRO A 410 -10.58 10.55 7.40
N ALA A 411 -10.49 11.87 7.26
CA ALA A 411 -10.18 12.47 5.97
C ALA A 411 -8.76 12.08 5.52
N LEU A 412 -8.58 11.81 4.23
CA LEU A 412 -7.26 11.48 3.68
C LEU A 412 -6.46 12.75 3.32
N PRO A 413 -5.12 12.67 3.34
CA PRO A 413 -4.26 13.74 2.82
C PRO A 413 -4.54 14.10 1.35
N GLN A 414 -4.05 15.25 0.90
CA GLN A 414 -4.10 15.65 -0.51
C GLN A 414 -3.51 14.58 -1.43
N GLY A 415 -4.18 14.37 -2.57
CA GLY A 415 -3.76 13.41 -3.57
C GLY A 415 -4.09 11.94 -3.28
N PHE A 416 -4.87 11.66 -2.23
CA PHE A 416 -5.38 10.32 -1.90
C PHE A 416 -6.91 10.32 -1.82
N ALA A 417 -7.50 9.18 -2.17
CA ALA A 417 -8.94 8.96 -2.17
C ALA A 417 -9.30 7.58 -1.63
N TYR A 418 -10.37 7.49 -0.85
CA TYR A 418 -10.99 6.19 -0.58
C TYR A 418 -11.60 5.61 -1.86
N LEU A 419 -11.78 4.30 -1.89
CA LEU A 419 -12.48 3.63 -2.98
C LEU A 419 -13.99 3.61 -2.71
N GLY A 420 -14.77 3.90 -3.75
CA GLY A 420 -16.23 3.76 -3.78
C GLY A 420 -16.67 2.62 -4.69
N GLY A 421 -17.91 2.17 -4.55
CA GLY A 421 -18.55 1.14 -5.42
C GLY A 421 -18.10 -0.30 -5.18
N VAL A 422 -16.93 -0.52 -4.57
CA VAL A 422 -16.39 -1.85 -4.25
C VAL A 422 -16.32 -2.15 -2.74
N THR A 423 -16.70 -1.18 -1.90
CA THR A 423 -16.54 -1.22 -0.43
C THR A 423 -17.25 -2.40 0.21
N ALA A 424 -18.53 -2.62 -0.09
CA ALA A 424 -19.32 -3.71 0.48
C ALA A 424 -18.71 -5.08 0.16
N SER A 425 -18.26 -5.28 -1.08
CA SER A 425 -17.64 -6.53 -1.48
C SER A 425 -16.27 -6.75 -0.84
N ALA A 426 -15.47 -5.68 -0.67
CA ALA A 426 -14.17 -5.77 0.01
C ALA A 426 -14.35 -6.04 1.50
N GLN A 427 -15.29 -5.35 2.15
CA GLN A 427 -15.65 -5.54 3.56
C GLN A 427 -16.17 -6.95 3.83
N ASN A 428 -17.02 -7.49 2.95
CA ASN A 428 -17.47 -8.87 3.06
C ASN A 428 -16.30 -9.85 2.99
N THR A 429 -15.36 -9.64 2.06
CA THR A 429 -14.14 -10.46 1.99
C THR A 429 -13.36 -10.41 3.31
N VAL A 430 -13.17 -9.24 3.93
CA VAL A 430 -12.50 -9.15 5.25
C VAL A 430 -13.22 -10.01 6.29
N ASN A 431 -14.53 -9.85 6.41
CA ASN A 431 -15.33 -10.50 7.44
C ASN A 431 -15.35 -12.03 7.31
N THR A 432 -15.35 -12.54 6.07
CA THR A 432 -15.43 -13.99 5.80
C THR A 432 -14.07 -14.67 5.65
N CYS A 433 -13.03 -13.94 5.22
CA CYS A 433 -11.74 -14.52 4.89
C CYS A 433 -10.69 -14.39 5.97
N VAL A 434 -10.74 -13.38 6.84
CA VAL A 434 -9.80 -13.28 7.95
C VAL A 434 -10.30 -14.20 9.06
N GLN A 435 -9.57 -15.29 9.36
CA GLN A 435 -9.96 -16.28 10.38
C GLN A 435 -8.81 -16.68 11.29
#